data_AF-A0A3M8CS72-F1
#
_entry.id   AF-A0A3M8CS72-F1
#
_cell.length_a   1.000
_cell.length_b   1.000
_cell.length_c   1.000
_cell.angle_alpha   90.00
_cell.angle_beta   90.00
_cell.angle_gamma   90.00
#
_symmetry.space_group_name_H-M   'P 1'
#
loop_
_entity.id
_entity.type
_entity.pdbx_description
1 polymer ?
#
loop_
_entity_poly.entity_id
_entity_poly.type
_entity_poly.pdbx_seq_one_letter_code
_entity_poly.pdbx_strand_id
1 'polypeptide(L)'
;MLLAGIVLSCSSPPRDQANQQSIQSVTPRSAKPVIVILIDSLMDEPLRKVMQQGRAPALKHLYDNGRYFPQMVSSFPTMSVTIDSTFLTGTYTDHHHVPGLVWYSDKEKRMIFYGNGPKEALKINQPQVVMDAVYHLNQVQLNKRTKTIHEELAEQGKESASINAIVFRGKTEHSLRVPPMTAKGTSLPEQIKVTGPSLLSYAAFAQLDPKNNRNTQVWKKYGLNNTFTAQDLAFLIRHKKLPALTIAYFPENDMTVHRKGPAETDGIVKADQALQEALNAFGSWDQAVKQAVWIVMGDSGQTTVLDDRQEAKIDLRPLLQPYRIAKLSEPVSKEDQVVIMPNERMAYIYAIDSNIGLPELVKKLQREDKLDIIARKAGQDIVVTAGNTTQAFSYRPEGKYIDEYGQSWHIKGNSELVDLDIQNKRIRYGKYPDVLARLYGAMHSHEGRYVVVTSKPGYELVSESSPTHIGGAAHGSLHEKDSLVPLLVSGTDTRPKTLRIVDLKDWLLQLTK
;
A
#
# COMPACT_ATOMS: atom_id res chain seq x y z
N MET A 1 38.55 -50.01 -25.22
CA MET A 1 39.66 -49.03 -25.38
C MET A 1 39.03 -47.64 -25.39
N LEU A 2 39.10 -46.87 -24.30
CA LEU A 2 40.13 -45.83 -24.01
C LEU A 2 40.03 -44.69 -25.07
N LEU A 3 39.79 -43.40 -24.80
CA LEU A 3 40.17 -42.49 -23.69
C LEU A 3 39.42 -41.12 -23.84
N ALA A 4 39.19 -40.45 -22.69
CA ALA A 4 39.19 -39.01 -22.35
C ALA A 4 38.73 -37.92 -23.36
N GLY A 5 38.04 -36.83 -22.99
CA GLY A 5 37.77 -36.23 -21.69
C GLY A 5 38.03 -34.71 -21.76
N ILE A 6 37.01 -33.88 -21.55
CA ILE A 6 37.14 -32.54 -20.94
C ILE A 6 35.94 -32.36 -20.01
N VAL A 7 36.19 -32.52 -18.73
CA VAL A 7 35.30 -32.09 -17.65
C VAL A 7 35.58 -30.62 -17.42
N LEU A 8 34.75 -29.74 -17.96
CA LEU A 8 34.61 -28.39 -17.43
C LEU A 8 33.64 -28.45 -16.26
N SER A 9 34.21 -28.58 -15.07
CA SER A 9 33.52 -28.34 -13.80
C SER A 9 33.15 -26.86 -13.71
N CYS A 10 32.04 -26.47 -14.34
CA CYS A 10 31.28 -25.32 -13.89
C CYS A 10 30.39 -25.82 -12.76
N SER A 11 30.91 -25.77 -11.53
CA SER A 11 30.06 -25.83 -10.34
C SER A 11 29.09 -24.66 -10.43
N SER A 12 27.88 -24.93 -10.92
CA SER A 12 26.75 -24.03 -10.68
C SER A 12 26.65 -23.88 -9.16
N PRO A 13 26.60 -22.67 -8.59
CA PRO A 13 26.41 -22.52 -7.16
C PRO A 13 25.15 -23.32 -6.77
N PRO A 14 25.16 -24.03 -5.64
CA PRO A 14 23.98 -24.74 -5.18
C PRO A 14 22.79 -23.78 -5.18
N ARG A 15 21.61 -24.26 -5.62
CA ARG A 15 20.36 -23.48 -5.72
C ARG A 15 20.06 -22.66 -4.44
N ASP A 16 20.62 -23.07 -3.31
CA ASP A 16 20.49 -22.45 -1.99
C ASP A 16 21.16 -21.07 -1.83
N GLN A 17 22.09 -20.65 -2.71
CA GLN A 17 22.82 -19.37 -2.57
C GLN A 17 22.45 -18.29 -3.59
N ALA A 18 21.58 -18.58 -4.57
CA ALA A 18 21.41 -17.68 -5.70
C ALA A 18 20.76 -16.34 -5.31
N ASN A 19 19.82 -16.30 -4.37
CA ASN A 19 19.07 -15.07 -4.05
C ASN A 19 19.45 -14.48 -2.68
N GLN A 20 20.51 -15.01 -2.07
CA GLN A 20 20.97 -14.61 -0.75
C GLN A 20 21.61 -13.22 -0.81
N GLN A 21 21.11 -12.29 0.00
CA GLN A 21 21.75 -11.00 0.20
C GLN A 21 22.91 -11.12 1.19
N SER A 22 24.00 -10.39 0.95
CA SER A 22 25.09 -10.31 1.90
C SER A 22 24.65 -9.53 3.13
N ILE A 23 24.94 -10.06 4.32
CA ILE A 23 24.65 -9.38 5.58
C ILE A 23 25.97 -9.04 6.24
N GLN A 24 26.38 -7.79 6.10
CA GLN A 24 27.55 -7.24 6.79
C GLN A 24 27.30 -7.19 8.30
N SER A 25 28.36 -6.97 9.09
CA SER A 25 28.26 -6.80 10.53
C SER A 25 27.44 -5.55 10.85
N VAL A 26 26.33 -5.72 11.56
CA VAL A 26 25.51 -4.60 12.04
C VAL A 26 26.28 -3.85 13.13
N THR A 27 26.26 -2.52 13.06
CA THR A 27 26.94 -1.67 14.06
C THR A 27 26.29 -1.85 15.43
N PRO A 28 27.05 -2.01 16.53
CA PRO A 28 26.50 -2.12 17.89
C PRO A 28 25.61 -0.91 18.25
N ARG A 29 24.50 -1.15 18.98
CA ARG A 29 23.46 -0.13 19.20
C ARG A 29 23.20 0.12 20.68
N SER A 30 23.00 1.38 21.03
CA SER A 30 22.61 1.82 22.38
C SER A 30 21.09 1.75 22.61
N ALA A 31 20.29 2.03 21.57
CA ALA A 31 18.83 2.00 21.61
C ALA A 31 18.25 0.65 21.15
N LYS A 32 17.05 0.32 21.65
CA LYS A 32 16.31 -0.88 21.22
C LYS A 32 16.02 -0.82 19.71
N PRO A 33 16.12 -1.93 18.96
CA PRO A 33 15.62 -2.00 17.59
C PRO A 33 14.11 -1.78 17.53
N VAL A 34 13.65 -1.12 16.48
CA VAL A 34 12.22 -0.93 16.19
C VAL A 34 11.81 -1.91 15.11
N ILE A 35 10.77 -2.69 15.37
CA ILE A 35 10.21 -3.68 14.46
C ILE A 35 8.77 -3.29 14.15
N VAL A 36 8.48 -3.03 12.88
CA VAL A 36 7.14 -2.76 12.38
C VAL A 36 6.64 -4.00 11.65
N ILE A 37 5.53 -4.56 12.12
CA ILE A 37 4.78 -5.63 11.47
C ILE A 37 3.56 -4.99 10.81
N LEU A 38 3.56 -4.92 9.50
CA LEU A 38 2.42 -4.44 8.73
C LEU A 38 1.62 -5.67 8.27
N ILE A 39 0.39 -5.81 8.75
CA ILE A 39 -0.52 -6.89 8.36
C ILE A 39 -1.55 -6.30 7.40
N ASP A 40 -1.53 -6.79 6.16
CA ASP A 40 -2.36 -6.29 5.07
C ASP A 40 -3.86 -6.45 5.39
N SER A 41 -4.62 -5.37 5.25
CA SER A 41 -6.06 -5.29 5.56
C SER A 41 -6.44 -5.69 7.00
N LEU A 42 -5.57 -5.45 7.98
CA LEU A 42 -5.87 -5.67 9.39
C LEU A 42 -6.85 -4.61 9.91
N MET A 43 -7.98 -5.04 10.46
CA MET A 43 -9.04 -4.17 11.00
C MET A 43 -9.24 -4.38 12.51
N ASP A 44 -9.76 -3.37 13.21
CA ASP A 44 -9.98 -3.36 14.67
C ASP A 44 -10.88 -4.52 15.15
N GLU A 45 -12.12 -4.58 14.66
CA GLU A 45 -13.10 -5.55 15.17
C GLU A 45 -12.66 -7.02 14.99
N PRO A 46 -12.21 -7.47 13.80
CA PRO A 46 -11.75 -8.85 13.63
C PRO A 46 -10.51 -9.17 14.47
N LEU A 47 -9.58 -8.21 14.63
CA LEU A 47 -8.40 -8.38 15.47
C LEU A 47 -8.77 -8.56 16.94
N ARG A 48 -9.63 -7.69 17.49
CA ARG A 48 -10.08 -7.81 18.87
C ARG A 48 -10.82 -9.11 19.11
N LYS A 49 -11.65 -9.53 18.15
CA LYS A 49 -12.37 -10.82 18.22
C LYS A 49 -11.42 -12.00 18.32
N VAL A 50 -10.40 -12.11 17.46
CA VAL A 50 -9.47 -13.26 17.53
C VAL A 50 -8.62 -13.26 18.80
N MET A 51 -8.23 -12.08 19.30
CA MET A 51 -7.52 -11.95 20.57
C MET A 51 -8.38 -12.40 21.76
N GLN A 52 -9.65 -12.00 21.81
CA GLN A 52 -10.60 -12.41 22.85
C GLN A 52 -10.88 -13.91 22.81
N GLN A 53 -10.91 -14.51 21.62
CA GLN A 53 -11.09 -15.94 21.43
C GLN A 53 -9.83 -16.78 21.73
N GLY A 54 -8.71 -16.14 22.10
CA GLY A 54 -7.43 -16.84 22.33
C GLY A 54 -6.81 -17.42 21.06
N ARG A 55 -7.25 -16.99 19.87
CA ARG A 55 -6.79 -17.48 18.56
C ARG A 55 -5.61 -16.68 17.99
N ALA A 56 -5.24 -15.59 18.63
CA ALA A 56 -4.10 -14.74 18.27
C ALA A 56 -3.22 -14.44 19.51
N PRO A 57 -2.55 -15.46 20.09
CA PRO A 57 -1.81 -15.30 21.34
C PRO A 57 -0.58 -14.38 21.24
N ALA A 58 0.12 -14.31 20.11
CA ALA A 58 1.26 -13.40 19.96
C ALA A 58 0.83 -11.94 19.93
N LEU A 59 -0.19 -11.62 19.14
CA LEU A 59 -0.81 -10.29 19.08
C LEU A 59 -1.41 -9.91 20.43
N LYS A 60 -2.07 -10.85 21.11
CA LYS A 60 -2.58 -10.66 22.48
C LYS A 60 -1.47 -10.37 23.48
N HIS A 61 -0.33 -11.06 23.40
CA HIS A 61 0.81 -10.80 24.26
C HIS A 61 1.36 -9.38 24.08
N LEU A 62 1.52 -8.93 22.83
CA LEU A 62 1.94 -7.55 22.56
C LEU A 62 0.88 -6.53 23.01
N TYR A 63 -0.41 -6.86 22.87
CA TYR A 63 -1.53 -6.03 23.32
C TYR A 63 -1.51 -5.84 24.84
N ASP A 64 -1.35 -6.93 25.59
CA ASP A 64 -1.34 -6.91 27.06
C ASP A 64 -0.13 -6.17 27.65
N ASN A 65 0.98 -6.14 26.89
CA ASN A 65 2.23 -5.48 27.27
C ASN A 65 2.45 -4.17 26.50
N GLY A 66 1.38 -3.54 26.04
CA GLY A 66 1.45 -2.41 25.11
C GLY A 66 0.27 -1.45 25.19
N ARG A 67 0.17 -0.62 24.16
CA ARG A 67 -0.93 0.34 23.93
C ARG A 67 -1.59 0.02 22.62
N TYR A 68 -2.90 0.15 22.58
CA TYR A 68 -3.72 -0.14 21.42
C TYR A 68 -4.53 1.09 21.01
N PHE A 69 -4.47 1.42 19.73
CA PHE A 69 -5.20 2.51 19.10
C PHE A 69 -6.07 1.90 17.99
N PRO A 70 -7.41 1.87 18.13
CA PRO A 70 -8.28 1.17 17.18
C PRO A 70 -8.46 1.93 15.86
N GLN A 71 -8.19 3.24 15.86
CA GLN A 71 -8.57 4.14 14.77
C GLN A 71 -7.40 5.06 14.40
N MET A 72 -6.48 4.54 13.59
CA MET A 72 -5.46 5.31 12.90
C MET A 72 -5.89 5.55 11.46
N VAL A 73 -5.76 6.78 10.97
CA VAL A 73 -6.15 7.16 9.61
C VAL A 73 -5.06 6.77 8.61
N SER A 74 -5.43 6.05 7.57
CA SER A 74 -4.58 5.65 6.45
C SER A 74 -4.49 6.72 5.34
N SER A 75 -3.75 6.47 4.27
CA SER A 75 -3.63 7.37 3.10
C SER A 75 -4.84 7.29 2.17
N PHE A 76 -4.88 8.13 1.13
CA PHE A 76 -5.87 8.00 0.04
C PHE A 76 -5.17 8.04 -1.34
N PRO A 77 -5.52 7.12 -2.27
CA PRO A 77 -6.37 5.94 -2.03
C PRO A 77 -5.79 4.99 -0.98
N THR A 78 -6.65 4.20 -0.36
CA THR A 78 -6.23 3.15 0.59
C THR A 78 -5.75 1.92 -0.18
N MET A 79 -4.74 2.10 -1.03
CA MET A 79 -4.10 1.05 -1.82
C MET A 79 -2.68 0.85 -1.31
N SER A 80 -2.24 -0.41 -1.12
CA SER A 80 -1.01 -0.72 -0.38
C SER A 80 0.23 0.04 -0.91
N VAL A 81 0.38 0.21 -2.22
CA VAL A 81 1.48 1.02 -2.81
C VAL A 81 1.46 2.49 -2.40
N THR A 82 0.28 3.09 -2.28
CA THR A 82 0.08 4.47 -1.87
C THR A 82 0.26 4.61 -0.36
N ILE A 83 -0.24 3.62 0.39
CA ILE A 83 -0.13 3.56 1.84
C ILE A 83 1.34 3.40 2.26
N ASP A 84 2.04 2.41 1.70
CA ASP A 84 3.47 2.19 1.95
C ASP A 84 4.29 3.44 1.59
N SER A 85 3.96 4.10 0.47
CA SER A 85 4.63 5.34 0.09
C SER A 85 4.39 6.44 1.13
N THR A 86 3.16 6.60 1.64
CA THR A 86 2.84 7.58 2.69
C THR A 86 3.57 7.25 3.99
N PHE A 87 3.50 5.99 4.41
CA PHE A 87 4.15 5.48 5.62
C PHE A 87 5.67 5.72 5.59
N LEU A 88 6.33 5.38 4.50
CA LEU A 88 7.78 5.49 4.39
C LEU A 88 8.24 6.94 4.19
N THR A 89 7.44 7.80 3.57
CA THR A 89 7.86 9.18 3.26
C THR A 89 7.40 10.20 4.30
N GLY A 90 6.37 9.87 5.09
CA GLY A 90 5.73 10.79 6.01
C GLY A 90 5.00 11.92 5.26
N THR A 91 4.52 11.66 4.05
CA THR A 91 3.83 12.65 3.22
C THR A 91 2.68 12.01 2.46
N TYR A 92 1.70 12.81 2.00
CA TYR A 92 0.63 12.33 1.13
C TYR A 92 1.05 12.31 -0.35
N THR A 93 0.13 11.84 -1.19
CA THR A 93 0.35 11.56 -2.62
C THR A 93 0.78 12.76 -3.43
N ASP A 94 0.42 13.98 -3.03
CA ASP A 94 0.88 15.26 -3.60
C ASP A 94 2.38 15.49 -3.47
N HIS A 95 3.06 14.78 -2.57
CA HIS A 95 4.50 14.84 -2.39
C HIS A 95 5.22 13.59 -2.87
N HIS A 96 4.70 12.39 -2.57
CA HIS A 96 5.41 11.15 -2.94
C HIS A 96 5.09 10.66 -4.36
N HIS A 97 4.00 11.16 -4.97
CA HIS A 97 3.60 10.93 -6.36
C HIS A 97 3.23 9.48 -6.76
N VAL A 98 2.75 8.66 -5.81
CA VAL A 98 2.27 7.30 -6.10
C VAL A 98 0.75 7.27 -5.94
N PRO A 99 -0.02 7.45 -7.03
CA PRO A 99 -1.43 7.82 -6.95
C PRO A 99 -2.38 6.65 -6.65
N GLY A 100 -1.96 5.41 -6.88
CA GLY A 100 -2.76 4.20 -6.70
C GLY A 100 -2.05 2.96 -7.26
N LEU A 101 -2.68 1.80 -7.13
CA LEU A 101 -2.20 0.53 -7.68
C LEU A 101 -2.16 0.56 -9.22
N VAL A 102 -3.15 1.22 -9.82
CA VAL A 102 -3.28 1.41 -11.27
C VAL A 102 -3.60 2.87 -11.59
N TRP A 103 -2.92 3.46 -12.56
CA TRP A 103 -3.08 4.87 -12.93
C TRP A 103 -2.56 5.16 -14.35
N TYR A 104 -2.87 6.33 -14.91
CA TYR A 104 -2.36 6.75 -16.21
C TYR A 104 -1.29 7.83 -16.04
N SER A 105 -0.11 7.59 -16.61
CA SER A 105 0.98 8.55 -16.61
C SER A 105 0.92 9.39 -17.87
N ASP A 106 0.55 10.67 -17.73
CA ASP A 106 0.56 11.59 -18.87
C ASP A 106 1.99 11.80 -19.41
N LYS A 107 2.99 11.76 -18.53
CA LYS A 107 4.40 11.86 -18.90
C LYS A 107 4.89 10.65 -19.70
N GLU A 108 4.54 9.44 -19.28
CA GLU A 108 4.95 8.19 -19.97
C GLU A 108 3.98 7.79 -21.09
N LYS A 109 2.85 8.51 -21.23
CA LYS A 109 1.76 8.24 -22.18
C LYS A 109 1.27 6.79 -22.15
N ARG A 110 1.22 6.18 -20.96
CA ARG A 110 0.79 4.80 -20.76
C ARG A 110 0.08 4.59 -19.44
N MET A 111 -0.68 3.51 -19.36
CA MET A 111 -1.22 2.99 -18.10
C MET A 111 -0.09 2.29 -17.32
N ILE A 112 -0.09 2.50 -16.01
CA ILE A 112 0.86 1.95 -15.04
C ILE A 112 0.11 0.94 -14.17
N PHE A 113 0.73 -0.21 -13.93
CA PHE A 113 0.17 -1.28 -13.12
C PHE A 113 1.22 -1.79 -12.14
N TYR A 114 1.03 -1.55 -10.84
CA TYR A 114 1.89 -2.14 -9.79
C TYR A 114 1.39 -3.50 -9.29
N GLY A 115 0.20 -3.88 -9.73
CA GLY A 115 -0.46 -5.15 -9.47
C GLY A 115 -1.78 -5.16 -10.22
N ASN A 116 -2.39 -6.32 -10.37
CA ASN A 116 -3.58 -6.49 -11.19
C ASN A 116 -4.34 -7.78 -10.82
N GLY A 117 -5.63 -7.77 -11.10
CA GLY A 117 -6.48 -8.95 -10.93
C GLY A 117 -6.21 -10.04 -11.98
N PRO A 118 -6.65 -11.29 -11.74
CA PRO A 118 -6.40 -12.42 -12.65
C PRO A 118 -7.02 -12.22 -14.06
N LYS A 119 -8.15 -11.49 -14.17
CA LYS A 119 -8.77 -11.18 -15.47
C LYS A 119 -8.02 -10.11 -16.25
N GLU A 120 -7.46 -9.13 -15.55
CA GLU A 120 -6.60 -8.10 -16.14
C GLU A 120 -5.27 -8.71 -16.58
N ALA A 121 -4.79 -9.73 -15.86
CA ALA A 121 -3.54 -10.43 -16.18
C ALA A 121 -3.51 -11.04 -17.58
N LEU A 122 -4.67 -11.38 -18.14
CA LEU A 122 -4.80 -11.90 -19.51
C LEU A 122 -4.67 -10.83 -20.59
N LYS A 123 -4.85 -9.55 -20.24
CA LYS A 123 -4.85 -8.42 -21.19
C LYS A 123 -3.62 -7.53 -21.07
N ILE A 124 -2.93 -7.58 -19.93
CA ILE A 124 -1.80 -6.71 -19.60
C ILE A 124 -0.50 -7.49 -19.68
N ASN A 125 0.55 -6.84 -20.18
CA ASN A 125 1.91 -7.38 -20.21
C ASN A 125 2.44 -7.64 -18.78
N GLN A 126 2.43 -8.89 -18.32
CA GLN A 126 2.84 -9.25 -16.95
C GLN A 126 4.32 -8.96 -16.63
N PRO A 127 5.28 -9.20 -17.53
CA PRO A 127 6.64 -8.67 -17.36
C PRO A 127 6.70 -7.17 -17.08
N GLN A 128 5.88 -6.36 -17.75
CA GLN A 128 5.81 -4.93 -17.48
C GLN A 128 5.26 -4.64 -16.08
N VAL A 129 4.23 -5.36 -15.62
CA VAL A 129 3.68 -5.20 -14.25
C VAL A 129 4.77 -5.46 -13.20
N VAL A 130 5.57 -6.52 -13.37
CA VAL A 130 6.69 -6.81 -12.44
C VAL A 130 7.72 -5.68 -12.45
N MET A 131 8.09 -5.17 -13.63
CA MET A 131 9.02 -4.04 -13.73
C MET A 131 8.43 -2.76 -13.14
N ASP A 132 7.14 -2.51 -13.33
CA ASP A 132 6.44 -1.37 -12.75
C ASP A 132 6.44 -1.45 -11.22
N ALA A 133 6.09 -2.60 -10.64
CA ALA A 133 6.00 -2.81 -9.19
C ALA A 133 7.37 -2.79 -8.49
N VAL A 134 8.38 -3.44 -9.08
CA VAL A 134 9.69 -3.64 -8.42
C VAL A 134 10.64 -2.49 -8.75
N TYR A 135 10.74 -2.11 -10.02
CA TYR A 135 11.73 -1.13 -10.48
C TYR A 135 11.13 0.27 -10.62
N HIS A 136 10.10 0.48 -11.45
CA HIS A 136 9.62 1.83 -11.73
C HIS A 136 9.02 2.51 -10.49
N LEU A 137 8.22 1.80 -9.69
CA LEU A 137 7.67 2.31 -8.44
C LEU A 137 8.78 2.87 -7.55
N ASN A 138 9.78 2.05 -7.23
CA ASN A 138 10.82 2.39 -6.26
C ASN A 138 11.91 3.32 -6.82
N GLN A 139 12.26 3.22 -8.11
CA GLN A 139 13.45 3.87 -8.66
C GLN A 139 13.14 5.09 -9.54
N VAL A 140 11.89 5.21 -10.02
CA VAL A 140 11.51 6.21 -11.04
C VAL A 140 10.33 7.06 -10.58
N GLN A 141 9.23 6.44 -10.16
CA GLN A 141 7.91 7.07 -10.00
C GLN A 141 7.68 7.60 -8.59
N LEU A 142 8.14 6.90 -7.55
CA LEU A 142 8.22 7.48 -6.21
C LEU A 142 9.14 8.72 -6.25
N ASN A 143 8.61 9.87 -5.84
CA ASN A 143 9.31 11.15 -5.97
C ASN A 143 10.69 11.12 -5.31
N LYS A 144 11.75 11.38 -6.09
CA LYS A 144 13.15 11.38 -5.62
C LYS A 144 13.49 12.51 -4.64
N ARG A 145 12.67 13.57 -4.61
CA ARG A 145 12.86 14.69 -3.67
C ARG A 145 12.30 14.38 -2.27
N THR A 146 11.38 13.43 -2.18
CA THR A 146 10.69 13.07 -0.94
C THR A 146 11.37 11.85 -0.34
N LYS A 147 12.23 12.04 0.65
CA LYS A 147 13.04 10.94 1.22
C LYS A 147 12.18 9.90 1.94
N THR A 148 12.48 8.63 1.75
CA THR A 148 11.95 7.55 2.58
C THR A 148 12.65 7.52 3.94
N ILE A 149 12.05 6.85 4.92
CA ILE A 149 12.66 6.61 6.22
C ILE A 149 13.98 5.82 6.11
N HIS A 150 14.10 4.92 5.12
CA HIS A 150 15.36 4.20 4.86
C HIS A 150 16.47 5.14 4.41
N GLU A 151 16.16 6.13 3.57
CA GLU A 151 17.12 7.14 3.11
C GLU A 151 17.55 8.08 4.24
N GLU A 152 16.60 8.53 5.06
CA GLU A 152 16.86 9.38 6.23
C GLU A 152 17.72 8.66 7.28
N LEU A 153 17.43 7.40 7.57
CA LEU A 153 18.23 6.58 8.49
C LEU A 153 19.65 6.38 7.97
N ALA A 154 19.81 6.07 6.67
CA ALA A 154 21.13 5.93 6.06
C ALA A 154 21.96 7.22 6.15
N GLU A 155 21.34 8.39 5.99
CA GLU A 155 22.02 9.70 6.17
C GLU A 155 22.44 9.96 7.62
N GLN A 156 21.73 9.38 8.58
CA GLN A 156 22.08 9.42 10.01
C GLN A 156 23.10 8.33 10.39
N GLY A 157 23.65 7.59 9.41
CA GLY A 157 24.58 6.48 9.66
C GLY A 157 23.91 5.25 10.29
N LYS A 158 22.59 5.12 10.17
CA LYS A 158 21.79 4.02 10.73
C LYS A 158 21.33 3.07 9.64
N GLU A 159 21.51 1.79 9.91
CA GLU A 159 21.01 0.72 9.06
C GLU A 159 19.50 0.52 9.25
N SER A 160 18.82 0.02 8.22
CA SER A 160 17.43 -0.43 8.30
C SER A 160 17.21 -1.71 7.47
N ALA A 161 16.06 -2.36 7.68
CA ALA A 161 15.64 -3.53 6.94
C ALA A 161 14.23 -3.35 6.37
N SER A 162 14.01 -3.90 5.19
CA SER A 162 12.68 -4.11 4.59
C SER A 162 12.55 -5.57 4.18
N ILE A 163 11.50 -6.23 4.67
CA ILE A 163 11.17 -7.62 4.38
C ILE A 163 9.76 -7.64 3.79
N ASN A 164 9.67 -7.93 2.48
CA ASN A 164 8.44 -8.01 1.70
C ASN A 164 7.58 -6.73 1.60
N ALA A 165 8.02 -5.59 2.13
CA ALA A 165 7.30 -4.34 1.88
C ALA A 165 7.35 -3.99 0.38
N ILE A 166 6.26 -3.44 -0.17
CA ILE A 166 6.11 -3.21 -1.61
C ILE A 166 6.99 -2.03 -2.03
N VAL A 167 6.99 -0.99 -1.20
CA VAL A 167 7.92 0.13 -1.33
C VAL A 167 9.08 -0.10 -0.37
N PHE A 168 10.30 0.07 -0.87
CA PHE A 168 11.52 -0.20 -0.12
C PHE A 168 12.67 0.73 -0.51
N ARG A 169 12.44 1.80 -1.29
CA ARG A 169 13.52 2.67 -1.77
C ARG A 169 14.43 3.13 -0.62
N GLY A 170 15.73 2.94 -0.80
CA GLY A 170 16.80 3.37 0.12
C GLY A 170 18.07 3.73 -0.65
N LYS A 171 19.22 3.77 0.04
CA LYS A 171 20.52 4.19 -0.54
C LYS A 171 21.46 3.05 -0.91
N THR A 172 21.18 1.83 -0.48
CA THR A 172 22.06 0.68 -0.70
C THR A 172 21.71 -0.01 -2.01
N GLU A 173 22.70 -0.27 -2.86
CA GLU A 173 22.46 -1.00 -4.10
C GLU A 173 22.19 -2.49 -3.82
N HIS A 174 21.18 -3.04 -4.48
CA HIS A 174 20.87 -4.46 -4.49
C HIS A 174 20.72 -4.97 -5.93
N SER A 175 21.05 -6.25 -6.10
CA SER A 175 20.69 -7.00 -7.29
C SER A 175 19.61 -8.02 -6.93
N LEU A 176 18.40 -7.78 -7.41
CA LEU A 176 17.25 -8.67 -7.27
C LEU A 176 17.29 -9.70 -8.40
N ARG A 177 17.33 -10.99 -8.06
CA ARG A 177 17.47 -12.05 -9.06
C ARG A 177 16.12 -12.60 -9.46
N VAL A 178 15.79 -12.49 -10.75
CA VAL A 178 14.56 -13.07 -11.28
C VAL A 178 14.73 -14.60 -11.35
N PRO A 179 13.76 -15.41 -10.88
CA PRO A 179 13.84 -16.86 -10.98
C PRO A 179 14.18 -17.31 -12.42
N PRO A 180 15.18 -18.18 -12.64
CA PRO A 180 15.70 -18.46 -13.99
C PRO A 180 14.67 -18.96 -15.00
N MET A 181 13.68 -19.74 -14.57
CA MET A 181 12.59 -20.20 -15.45
C MET A 181 11.72 -19.03 -15.90
N THR A 182 11.46 -18.07 -15.00
CA THR A 182 10.70 -16.85 -15.30
C THR A 182 11.49 -15.93 -16.23
N ALA A 183 12.78 -15.70 -15.96
CA ALA A 183 13.62 -14.85 -16.80
C ALA A 183 13.75 -15.41 -18.23
N LYS A 184 13.98 -16.72 -18.38
CA LYS A 184 14.09 -17.37 -19.72
C LYS A 184 12.77 -17.46 -20.48
N GLY A 185 11.65 -17.52 -19.77
CA GLY A 185 10.31 -17.66 -20.36
C GLY A 185 9.60 -16.34 -20.64
N THR A 186 10.20 -15.20 -20.28
CA THR A 186 9.57 -13.88 -20.38
C THR A 186 10.58 -12.82 -20.85
N SER A 187 10.14 -11.57 -20.99
CA SER A 187 11.02 -10.44 -21.29
C SER A 187 11.69 -9.83 -20.04
N LEU A 188 11.59 -10.46 -18.87
CA LEU A 188 12.22 -9.96 -17.65
C LEU A 188 13.73 -10.19 -17.67
N PRO A 189 14.54 -9.23 -17.18
CA PRO A 189 15.98 -9.43 -17.07
C PRO A 189 16.30 -10.49 -16.00
N GLU A 190 17.46 -11.13 -16.09
CA GLU A 190 17.92 -12.09 -15.06
C GLU A 190 18.15 -11.40 -13.71
N GLN A 191 18.53 -10.12 -13.73
CA GLN A 191 18.79 -9.30 -12.55
C GLN A 191 18.16 -7.92 -12.71
N ILE A 192 17.50 -7.44 -11.66
CA ILE A 192 16.96 -6.08 -11.56
C ILE A 192 17.79 -5.35 -10.51
N LYS A 193 18.52 -4.31 -10.93
CA LYS A 193 19.29 -3.45 -10.03
C LYS A 193 18.36 -2.41 -9.40
N VAL A 194 18.38 -2.30 -8.08
CA VAL A 194 17.55 -1.36 -7.31
C VAL A 194 18.37 -0.74 -6.18
N THR A 195 17.91 0.39 -5.64
CA THR A 195 18.37 0.86 -4.33
C THR A 195 17.32 0.60 -3.25
N GLY A 196 17.76 0.18 -2.07
CA GLY A 196 16.94 -0.25 -0.94
C GLY A 196 17.59 0.07 0.42
N PRO A 197 16.97 -0.34 1.54
CA PRO A 197 17.62 -0.30 2.84
C PRO A 197 18.85 -1.21 2.89
N SER A 198 19.72 -1.03 3.87
CA SER A 198 20.93 -1.87 4.03
C SER A 198 20.66 -3.39 4.03
N LEU A 199 19.49 -3.81 4.53
CA LEU A 199 19.06 -5.21 4.50
C LEU A 199 17.72 -5.32 3.76
N LEU A 200 17.72 -5.95 2.59
CA LEU A 200 16.53 -6.10 1.78
C LEU A 200 16.20 -7.59 1.60
N SER A 201 14.94 -7.95 1.85
CA SER A 201 14.37 -9.23 1.46
C SER A 201 13.05 -8.97 0.75
N TYR A 202 12.87 -9.59 -0.42
CA TYR A 202 11.72 -9.31 -1.26
C TYR A 202 11.38 -10.51 -2.14
N ALA A 203 10.30 -11.20 -1.76
CA ALA A 203 9.74 -12.34 -2.46
C ALA A 203 10.82 -13.38 -2.83
N ALA A 204 10.68 -14.02 -3.98
CA ALA A 204 11.68 -14.93 -4.52
C ALA A 204 12.92 -14.20 -5.07
N PHE A 205 12.93 -12.87 -5.13
CA PHE A 205 13.99 -12.11 -5.78
C PHE A 205 15.22 -11.88 -4.90
N ALA A 206 15.02 -11.76 -3.59
CA ALA A 206 16.07 -11.57 -2.60
C ALA A 206 15.61 -12.12 -1.25
N GLN A 207 16.51 -12.79 -0.52
CA GLN A 207 16.25 -13.33 0.81
C GLN A 207 17.44 -13.08 1.75
N LEU A 208 17.16 -12.94 3.05
CA LEU A 208 18.19 -12.79 4.08
C LEU A 208 18.60 -14.15 4.66
N ASP A 209 17.64 -15.01 4.99
CA ASP A 209 17.93 -16.40 5.41
C ASP A 209 18.13 -17.29 4.18
N PRO A 210 19.31 -17.95 4.03
CA PRO A 210 19.55 -18.92 2.96
C PRO A 210 18.49 -20.03 2.88
N LYS A 211 17.91 -20.41 4.03
CA LYS A 211 16.91 -21.48 4.13
C LYS A 211 15.50 -21.02 3.74
N ASN A 212 15.29 -19.74 3.46
CA ASN A 212 13.97 -19.19 3.13
C ASN A 212 13.52 -19.52 1.70
N ASN A 213 14.40 -20.11 0.88
CA ASN A 213 14.06 -20.63 -0.45
C ASN A 213 12.93 -21.69 -0.41
N ARG A 214 12.69 -22.31 0.76
CA ARG A 214 11.57 -23.23 0.99
C ARG A 214 10.21 -22.54 1.07
N ASN A 215 10.18 -21.21 1.06
CA ASN A 215 8.98 -20.40 1.08
C ASN A 215 8.75 -19.61 -0.21
N THR A 216 9.53 -19.88 -1.27
CA THR A 216 9.49 -19.14 -2.55
C THR A 216 8.84 -19.92 -3.70
N GLN A 217 8.21 -21.07 -3.43
CA GLN A 217 7.51 -21.83 -4.48
C GLN A 217 6.22 -21.13 -4.92
N VAL A 218 5.71 -21.50 -6.10
CA VAL A 218 4.52 -20.89 -6.73
C VAL A 218 3.29 -20.95 -5.81
N TRP A 219 3.03 -22.09 -5.16
CA TRP A 219 1.89 -22.23 -4.23
C TRP A 219 2.07 -21.43 -2.92
N LYS A 220 3.29 -20.94 -2.66
CA LYS A 220 3.62 -19.97 -1.60
C LYS A 220 3.81 -18.56 -2.17
N LYS A 221 3.16 -18.26 -3.29
CA LYS A 221 3.11 -16.92 -3.92
C LYS A 221 4.50 -16.34 -4.17
N TYR A 222 5.45 -17.17 -4.56
CA TYR A 222 6.83 -16.75 -4.82
C TYR A 222 7.46 -15.95 -3.68
N GLY A 223 7.21 -16.30 -2.42
CA GLY A 223 7.82 -15.62 -1.26
C GLY A 223 7.04 -14.41 -0.72
N LEU A 224 5.97 -13.97 -1.40
CA LEU A 224 5.04 -12.97 -0.86
C LEU A 224 4.03 -13.64 0.08
N ASN A 225 4.50 -14.08 1.24
CA ASN A 225 3.69 -14.74 2.27
C ASN A 225 4.23 -14.48 3.69
N ASN A 226 3.38 -14.68 4.71
CA ASN A 226 3.70 -14.34 6.09
C ASN A 226 4.87 -15.19 6.63
N THR A 227 4.95 -16.46 6.23
CA THR A 227 6.00 -17.38 6.70
C THR A 227 7.38 -16.95 6.22
N PHE A 228 7.49 -16.54 4.95
CA PHE A 228 8.73 -16.00 4.40
C PHE A 228 9.19 -14.76 5.19
N THR A 229 8.27 -13.81 5.41
CA THR A 229 8.59 -12.59 6.15
C THR A 229 9.04 -12.90 7.58
N ALA A 230 8.30 -13.75 8.29
CA ALA A 230 8.62 -14.14 9.66
C ALA A 230 9.95 -14.87 9.79
N GLN A 231 10.30 -15.74 8.83
CA GLN A 231 11.54 -16.50 8.86
C GLN A 231 12.76 -15.59 8.69
N ASP A 232 12.72 -14.62 7.77
CA ASP A 232 13.82 -13.66 7.60
C ASP A 232 13.93 -12.72 8.80
N LEU A 233 12.82 -12.29 9.40
CA LEU A 233 12.83 -11.51 10.63
C LEU A 233 13.45 -12.30 11.80
N ALA A 234 13.00 -13.56 11.99
CA ALA A 234 13.55 -14.46 13.01
C ALA A 234 15.05 -14.74 12.79
N PHE A 235 15.48 -14.83 11.53
CA PHE A 235 16.90 -14.95 11.19
C PHE A 235 17.71 -13.74 11.67
N LEU A 236 17.24 -12.51 11.42
CA LEU A 236 17.90 -11.30 11.92
C LEU A 236 17.97 -11.29 13.46
N ILE A 237 16.91 -11.71 14.13
CA ILE A 237 16.85 -11.79 15.61
C ILE A 237 17.88 -12.79 16.15
N ARG A 238 17.85 -14.05 15.69
CA ARG A 238 18.74 -15.12 16.18
C ARG A 238 20.22 -14.79 16.00
N HIS A 239 20.55 -14.12 14.91
CA HIS A 239 21.94 -13.76 14.61
C HIS A 239 22.34 -12.39 15.18
N LYS A 240 21.48 -11.74 15.98
CA LYS A 240 21.72 -10.41 16.57
C LYS A 240 22.05 -9.35 15.51
N LYS A 241 21.30 -9.38 14.41
CA LYS A 241 21.48 -8.55 13.21
C LYS A 241 20.29 -7.62 12.95
N LEU A 242 19.45 -7.35 13.96
CA LEU A 242 18.37 -6.37 13.83
C LEU A 242 18.95 -4.94 13.68
N PRO A 243 18.67 -4.23 12.56
CA PRO A 243 19.10 -2.86 12.35
C PRO A 243 18.19 -1.85 13.07
N ALA A 244 18.34 -0.54 12.79
CA ALA A 244 17.58 0.53 13.43
C ALA A 244 16.08 0.36 13.39
N LEU A 245 15.62 0.11 12.19
CA LEU A 245 14.24 -0.10 11.88
C LEU A 245 14.16 -1.33 10.99
N THR A 246 13.28 -2.26 11.34
CA THR A 246 12.90 -3.38 10.47
C THR A 246 11.43 -3.25 10.14
N ILE A 247 11.10 -3.20 8.84
CA ILE A 247 9.73 -3.23 8.36
C ILE A 247 9.49 -4.63 7.77
N ALA A 248 8.46 -5.31 8.25
CA ALA A 248 8.11 -6.67 7.88
C ALA A 248 6.63 -6.72 7.45
N TYR A 249 6.39 -7.05 6.17
CA TYR A 249 5.06 -7.07 5.55
C TYR A 249 4.44 -8.46 5.52
N PHE A 250 3.20 -8.58 6.01
CA PHE A 250 2.43 -9.82 6.12
C PHE A 250 1.21 -9.74 5.17
N PRO A 251 1.35 -10.18 3.90
CA PRO A 251 0.41 -9.89 2.82
C PRO A 251 -0.88 -10.73 2.83
N GLU A 252 -0.95 -11.82 3.60
CA GLU A 252 -1.91 -12.87 3.28
C GLU A 252 -3.35 -12.62 3.74
N ASN A 253 -3.56 -11.69 4.67
CA ASN A 253 -4.86 -11.45 5.27
C ASN A 253 -5.83 -10.79 4.27
N ASP A 254 -5.37 -9.77 3.57
CA ASP A 254 -6.07 -9.08 2.48
C ASP A 254 -6.85 -9.99 1.53
N MET A 255 -6.16 -10.94 0.89
CA MET A 255 -6.80 -11.87 -0.06
C MET A 255 -7.97 -12.66 0.56
N THR A 256 -7.91 -12.96 1.85
CA THR A 256 -9.00 -13.67 2.53
C THR A 256 -10.17 -12.75 2.83
N VAL A 257 -9.89 -11.50 3.20
CA VAL A 257 -10.89 -10.47 3.45
C VAL A 257 -11.61 -10.09 2.16
N HIS A 258 -10.89 -9.86 1.07
CA HIS A 258 -11.47 -9.61 -0.25
C HIS A 258 -12.47 -10.67 -0.70
N ARG A 259 -12.18 -11.94 -0.39
CA ARG A 259 -13.02 -13.07 -0.82
C ARG A 259 -14.22 -13.31 0.08
N LYS A 260 -14.09 -13.08 1.39
CA LYS A 260 -15.06 -13.53 2.40
C LYS A 260 -15.73 -12.41 3.19
N GLY A 261 -15.27 -11.17 3.03
CA GLY A 261 -15.82 -10.01 3.73
C GLY A 261 -15.00 -9.58 4.95
N PRO A 262 -15.32 -8.40 5.53
CA PRO A 262 -14.52 -7.76 6.57
C PRO A 262 -14.54 -8.48 7.93
N ALA A 263 -15.50 -9.38 8.15
CA ALA A 263 -15.61 -10.16 9.39
C ALA A 263 -14.70 -11.42 9.41
N GLU A 264 -14.01 -11.71 8.31
CA GLU A 264 -13.09 -12.84 8.19
C GLU A 264 -11.89 -12.71 9.15
N THR A 265 -11.41 -13.83 9.69
CA THR A 265 -10.39 -13.84 10.76
C THR A 265 -9.22 -14.78 10.54
N ASP A 266 -9.32 -15.73 9.61
CA ASP A 266 -8.31 -16.76 9.39
C ASP A 266 -6.96 -16.17 8.95
N GLY A 267 -6.99 -15.09 8.16
CA GLY A 267 -5.80 -14.35 7.76
C GLY A 267 -5.02 -13.77 8.94
N ILE A 268 -5.74 -13.22 9.94
CA ILE A 268 -5.15 -12.69 11.17
C ILE A 268 -4.54 -13.82 12.01
N VAL A 269 -5.22 -14.97 12.12
CA VAL A 269 -4.66 -16.14 12.84
C VAL A 269 -3.37 -16.63 12.20
N LYS A 270 -3.29 -16.66 10.86
CA LYS A 270 -2.05 -17.02 10.14
C LYS A 270 -0.94 -15.98 10.33
N ALA A 271 -1.30 -14.70 10.33
CA ALA A 271 -0.36 -13.63 10.64
C ALA A 271 0.18 -13.76 12.07
N ASP A 272 -0.67 -14.05 13.05
CA ASP A 272 -0.25 -14.31 14.43
C ASP A 272 0.70 -15.51 14.53
N GLN A 273 0.37 -16.64 13.88
CA GLN A 273 1.24 -17.82 13.82
C GLN A 273 2.63 -17.50 13.24
N ALA A 274 2.68 -16.70 12.19
CA ALA A 274 3.95 -16.23 11.63
C ALA A 274 4.68 -15.29 12.60
N LEU A 275 3.97 -14.40 13.30
CA LEU A 275 4.56 -13.51 14.30
C LEU A 275 5.18 -14.30 15.48
N GLN A 276 4.57 -15.41 15.88
CA GLN A 276 5.13 -16.29 16.92
C GLN A 276 6.55 -16.77 16.58
N GLU A 277 6.86 -17.06 15.32
CA GLU A 277 8.22 -17.45 14.87
C GLU A 277 9.25 -16.35 15.19
N ALA A 278 8.88 -15.09 14.95
CA ALA A 278 9.73 -13.95 15.27
C ALA A 278 9.86 -13.72 16.78
N LEU A 279 8.76 -13.78 17.54
CA LEU A 279 8.81 -13.62 19.01
C LEU A 279 9.61 -14.75 19.69
N ASN A 280 9.44 -15.99 19.22
CA ASN A 280 10.17 -17.15 19.73
C ASN A 280 11.68 -17.02 19.52
N ALA A 281 12.13 -16.27 18.50
CA ALA A 281 13.56 -16.03 18.25
C ALA A 281 14.26 -15.24 19.36
N PHE A 282 13.53 -14.55 20.24
CA PHE A 282 14.06 -13.89 21.44
C PHE A 282 14.20 -14.82 22.65
N GLY A 283 13.81 -16.10 22.54
CA GLY A 283 13.84 -17.09 23.61
C GLY A 283 12.61 -17.06 24.53
N SER A 284 11.96 -15.91 24.70
CA SER A 284 10.62 -15.77 25.28
C SER A 284 9.97 -14.47 24.81
N TRP A 285 8.64 -14.40 24.86
CA TRP A 285 7.91 -13.21 24.40
C TRP A 285 8.10 -12.00 25.34
N ASP A 286 8.34 -12.22 26.63
CA ASP A 286 8.74 -11.15 27.56
C ASP A 286 10.10 -10.55 27.19
N GLN A 287 11.06 -11.39 26.77
CA GLN A 287 12.34 -10.90 26.25
C GLN A 287 12.16 -10.15 24.94
N ALA A 288 11.24 -10.57 24.07
CA ALA A 288 10.93 -9.86 22.83
C ALA A 288 10.45 -8.42 23.12
N VAL A 289 9.53 -8.22 24.06
CA VAL A 289 9.04 -6.89 24.48
C VAL A 289 10.13 -6.09 25.21
N LYS A 290 10.95 -6.76 26.01
CA LYS A 290 12.04 -6.10 26.74
C LYS A 290 13.14 -5.59 25.80
N GLN A 291 13.48 -6.35 24.76
CA GLN A 291 14.65 -6.09 23.92
C GLN A 291 14.35 -5.29 22.64
N ALA A 292 13.09 -5.19 22.21
CA ALA A 292 12.71 -4.45 21.00
C ALA A 292 11.44 -3.61 21.22
N VAL A 293 11.27 -2.59 20.37
CA VAL A 293 9.98 -1.89 20.22
C VAL A 293 9.21 -2.60 19.11
N TRP A 294 7.98 -3.01 19.40
CA TRP A 294 7.09 -3.67 18.45
C TRP A 294 5.94 -2.74 18.08
N ILE A 295 5.75 -2.57 16.78
CA ILE A 295 4.63 -1.82 16.22
C ILE A 295 3.90 -2.77 15.28
N VAL A 296 2.65 -3.09 15.55
CA VAL A 296 1.80 -3.88 14.64
C VAL A 296 0.69 -2.98 14.13
N MET A 297 0.47 -2.93 12.82
CA MET A 297 -0.55 -2.09 12.22
C MET A 297 -1.19 -2.72 10.99
N GLY A 298 -2.43 -2.29 10.71
CA GLY A 298 -3.03 -2.45 9.39
C GLY A 298 -2.59 -1.34 8.44
N ASP A 299 -2.74 -1.58 7.14
CA ASP A 299 -2.56 -0.55 6.09
C ASP A 299 -3.90 0.06 5.68
N SER A 300 -4.91 -0.76 5.44
CA SER A 300 -6.27 -0.34 5.08
C SER A 300 -7.34 -1.13 5.85
N GLY A 301 -8.53 -0.56 5.93
CA GLY A 301 -9.74 -1.34 6.21
C GLY A 301 -10.41 -1.77 4.91
N GLN A 302 -11.38 -2.68 5.00
CA GLN A 302 -12.18 -3.08 3.85
C GLN A 302 -13.69 -2.96 4.14
N THR A 303 -14.44 -2.62 3.10
CA THR A 303 -15.89 -2.51 3.14
C THR A 303 -16.54 -3.65 2.38
N THR A 304 -17.60 -4.23 2.95
CA THR A 304 -18.42 -5.25 2.29
C THR A 304 -18.87 -4.79 0.91
N VAL A 305 -18.75 -5.68 -0.07
CA VAL A 305 -19.33 -5.54 -1.41
C VAL A 305 -20.57 -6.42 -1.47
N LEU A 306 -21.67 -5.88 -2.02
CA LEU A 306 -22.95 -6.60 -2.09
C LEU A 306 -22.81 -7.93 -2.87
N ASP A 307 -23.68 -8.89 -2.54
CA ASP A 307 -23.74 -10.21 -3.18
C ASP A 307 -24.32 -10.17 -4.60
N ASP A 308 -25.20 -9.20 -4.89
CA ASP A 308 -25.80 -9.06 -6.21
C ASP A 308 -24.79 -8.43 -7.19
N ARG A 309 -24.42 -9.21 -8.22
CA ARG A 309 -23.44 -8.82 -9.23
C ARG A 309 -23.83 -7.59 -10.07
N GLN A 310 -25.11 -7.40 -10.33
CA GLN A 310 -25.61 -6.27 -11.13
C GLN A 310 -25.73 -5.02 -10.26
N GLU A 311 -26.06 -5.20 -8.98
CA GLU A 311 -26.18 -4.09 -8.05
C GLU A 311 -24.82 -3.58 -7.56
N ALA A 312 -23.92 -4.50 -7.16
CA ALA A 312 -22.65 -4.20 -6.51
C ALA A 312 -21.64 -3.45 -7.41
N LYS A 313 -21.80 -3.51 -8.72
CA LYS A 313 -20.84 -2.93 -9.67
C LYS A 313 -21.31 -1.61 -10.22
N ILE A 314 -20.37 -0.69 -10.32
CA ILE A 314 -20.52 0.57 -11.03
C ILE A 314 -19.59 0.51 -12.25
N ASP A 315 -20.13 0.13 -13.41
CA ASP A 315 -19.38 0.18 -14.67
C ASP A 315 -19.30 1.63 -15.15
N LEU A 316 -18.09 2.17 -15.19
CA LEU A 316 -17.86 3.57 -15.55
C LEU A 316 -18.00 3.82 -17.06
N ARG A 317 -17.94 2.77 -17.91
CA ARG A 317 -17.90 2.93 -19.37
C ARG A 317 -19.24 3.44 -19.95
N PRO A 318 -20.41 2.90 -19.58
CA PRO A 318 -21.69 3.43 -20.05
C PRO A 318 -21.94 4.89 -19.64
N LEU A 319 -21.51 5.29 -18.44
CA LEU A 319 -21.67 6.65 -17.94
C LEU A 319 -20.93 7.68 -18.80
N LEU A 320 -19.82 7.26 -19.40
CA LEU A 320 -18.90 8.14 -20.14
C LEU A 320 -19.14 8.12 -21.65
N GLN A 321 -20.20 7.46 -22.14
CA GLN A 321 -20.58 7.57 -23.54
C GLN A 321 -20.93 9.02 -23.94
N PRO A 322 -20.63 9.45 -25.19
CA PRO A 322 -20.06 8.67 -26.29
C PRO A 322 -18.52 8.72 -26.39
N TYR A 323 -17.80 9.08 -25.31
CA TYR A 323 -16.34 9.22 -25.41
C TYR A 323 -15.66 7.91 -25.78
N ARG A 324 -14.60 7.99 -26.59
CA ARG A 324 -13.73 6.85 -26.86
C ARG A 324 -12.84 6.57 -25.64
N ILE A 325 -13.07 5.42 -25.00
CA ILE A 325 -12.32 4.99 -23.82
C ILE A 325 -11.16 4.10 -24.25
N ALA A 326 -9.95 4.40 -23.77
CA ALA A 326 -8.77 3.59 -24.02
C ALA A 326 -8.95 2.16 -23.49
N LYS A 327 -8.53 1.17 -24.27
CA LYS A 327 -8.62 -0.25 -23.91
C LYS A 327 -7.39 -0.70 -23.15
N LEU A 328 -7.54 -1.70 -22.29
CA LEU A 328 -6.42 -2.24 -21.51
C LEU A 328 -5.40 -3.01 -22.36
N SER A 329 -5.85 -3.63 -23.46
CA SER A 329 -5.01 -4.48 -24.32
C SER A 329 -4.24 -3.73 -25.40
N GLU A 330 -4.44 -2.41 -25.51
CA GLU A 330 -3.87 -1.57 -26.57
C GLU A 330 -3.11 -0.39 -25.94
N PRO A 331 -2.00 0.08 -26.54
CA PRO A 331 -1.39 1.34 -26.13
C PRO A 331 -2.39 2.50 -26.25
N VAL A 332 -2.32 3.44 -25.30
CA VAL A 332 -3.17 4.64 -25.34
C VAL A 332 -2.84 5.45 -26.59
N SER A 333 -3.85 5.67 -27.44
CA SER A 333 -3.73 6.31 -28.74
C SER A 333 -4.21 7.77 -28.72
N LYS A 334 -3.96 8.53 -29.80
CA LYS A 334 -4.39 9.94 -29.90
C LYS A 334 -5.89 10.07 -30.13
N GLU A 335 -6.51 9.00 -30.61
CA GLU A 335 -7.94 8.91 -30.87
C GLU A 335 -8.73 8.58 -29.59
N ASP A 336 -8.06 8.03 -28.58
CA ASP A 336 -8.68 7.81 -27.28
C ASP A 336 -8.88 9.15 -26.57
N GLN A 337 -10.03 9.29 -25.93
CA GLN A 337 -10.45 10.53 -25.32
C GLN A 337 -10.44 10.47 -23.80
N VAL A 338 -10.72 9.29 -23.24
CA VAL A 338 -10.78 9.05 -21.80
C VAL A 338 -10.01 7.80 -21.43
N VAL A 339 -9.28 7.85 -20.30
CA VAL A 339 -8.70 6.67 -19.64
C VAL A 339 -9.37 6.48 -18.29
N ILE A 340 -9.75 5.25 -17.95
CA ILE A 340 -10.38 4.90 -16.68
C ILE A 340 -9.44 3.96 -15.93
N MET A 341 -9.04 4.34 -14.72
CA MET A 341 -8.14 3.55 -13.87
C MET A 341 -8.81 3.26 -12.51
N PRO A 342 -9.58 2.17 -12.41
CA PRO A 342 -10.23 1.76 -11.16
C PRO A 342 -9.23 1.15 -10.18
N ASN A 343 -9.23 1.67 -8.97
CA ASN A 343 -8.57 1.10 -7.79
C ASN A 343 -9.71 0.71 -6.83
N GLU A 344 -10.48 -0.30 -7.23
CA GLU A 344 -11.63 -0.83 -6.50
C GLU A 344 -12.71 0.21 -6.17
N ARG A 345 -12.80 0.69 -4.92
CA ARG A 345 -13.81 1.67 -4.49
C ARG A 345 -13.44 3.11 -4.82
N MET A 346 -12.34 3.35 -5.53
CA MET A 346 -12.06 4.64 -6.16
C MET A 346 -11.56 4.48 -7.60
N ALA A 347 -11.66 5.54 -8.42
CA ALA A 347 -11.05 5.56 -9.74
C ALA A 347 -10.53 6.95 -10.11
N TYR A 348 -9.44 6.96 -10.88
CA TYR A 348 -9.05 8.13 -11.66
C TYR A 348 -9.65 8.02 -13.07
N ILE A 349 -10.29 9.10 -13.52
CA ILE A 349 -10.86 9.21 -14.87
C ILE A 349 -10.19 10.38 -15.58
N TYR A 350 -9.34 10.07 -16.54
CA TYR A 350 -8.50 11.05 -17.24
C TYR A 350 -9.18 11.52 -18.51
N ALA A 351 -9.30 12.83 -18.69
CA ALA A 351 -9.66 13.47 -19.96
C ALA A 351 -8.37 13.76 -20.75
N ILE A 352 -7.93 12.79 -21.55
CA ILE A 352 -6.68 12.88 -22.33
C ILE A 352 -6.86 13.69 -23.61
N ASP A 353 -8.09 13.80 -24.13
CA ASP A 353 -8.45 14.76 -25.18
C ASP A 353 -8.63 16.16 -24.58
N SER A 354 -7.92 17.14 -25.13
CA SER A 354 -7.95 18.55 -24.70
C SER A 354 -9.33 19.19 -24.85
N ASN A 355 -10.16 18.68 -25.77
CA ASN A 355 -11.51 19.20 -26.04
C ASN A 355 -12.53 18.80 -24.97
N ILE A 356 -12.25 17.80 -24.14
CA ILE A 356 -13.17 17.36 -23.08
C ILE A 356 -13.02 18.23 -21.85
N GLY A 357 -14.08 18.92 -21.45
CA GLY A 357 -14.12 19.66 -20.20
C GLY A 357 -14.37 18.77 -18.99
N LEU A 358 -13.54 18.87 -17.94
CA LEU A 358 -13.78 18.14 -16.67
C LEU A 358 -15.18 18.39 -16.06
N PRO A 359 -15.77 19.61 -16.13
CA PRO A 359 -17.14 19.82 -15.67
C PRO A 359 -18.19 19.00 -16.43
N GLU A 360 -17.99 18.74 -17.73
CA GLU A 360 -18.88 17.90 -18.54
C GLU A 360 -18.77 16.43 -18.12
N LEU A 361 -17.54 15.96 -17.90
CA LEU A 361 -17.28 14.61 -17.40
C LEU A 361 -17.91 14.38 -16.02
N VAL A 362 -17.81 15.35 -15.11
CA VAL A 362 -18.49 15.33 -13.81
C VAL A 362 -20.02 15.23 -13.97
N LYS A 363 -20.64 16.04 -14.86
CA LYS A 363 -22.09 15.98 -15.09
C LYS A 363 -22.58 14.61 -15.56
N LYS A 364 -21.77 13.90 -16.35
CA LYS A 364 -22.09 12.53 -16.78
C LYS A 364 -22.03 11.56 -15.60
N LEU A 365 -21.00 11.66 -14.76
CA LEU A 365 -20.82 10.82 -13.57
C LEU A 365 -21.89 11.06 -12.50
N GLN A 366 -22.35 12.31 -12.32
CA GLN A 366 -23.42 12.64 -11.37
C GLN A 366 -24.76 11.91 -11.62
N ARG A 367 -24.93 11.24 -12.77
CA ARG A 367 -26.12 10.43 -13.07
C ARG A 367 -26.14 9.10 -12.33
N GLU A 368 -24.99 8.66 -11.82
CA GLU A 368 -24.84 7.45 -11.03
C GLU A 368 -24.98 7.80 -9.55
N ASP A 369 -26.05 7.34 -8.91
CA ASP A 369 -26.37 7.63 -7.52
C ASP A 369 -25.47 6.86 -6.55
N LYS A 370 -24.82 5.78 -6.99
CA LYS A 370 -23.89 4.99 -6.17
C LYS A 370 -22.51 5.64 -6.03
N LEU A 371 -22.19 6.69 -6.79
CA LEU A 371 -20.96 7.47 -6.60
C LEU A 371 -21.07 8.35 -5.35
N ASP A 372 -20.06 8.24 -4.50
CA ASP A 372 -20.01 8.89 -3.19
C ASP A 372 -19.41 10.29 -3.29
N ILE A 373 -18.12 10.37 -3.63
CA ILE A 373 -17.41 11.63 -3.90
C ILE A 373 -16.99 11.65 -5.37
N ILE A 374 -17.25 12.78 -6.05
CA ILE A 374 -16.75 13.12 -7.38
C ILE A 374 -15.98 14.43 -7.27
N ALA A 375 -14.66 14.39 -7.49
CA ALA A 375 -13.76 15.51 -7.26
C ALA A 375 -12.98 15.90 -8.51
N ARG A 376 -12.82 17.21 -8.74
CA ARG A 376 -11.97 17.76 -9.81
C ARG A 376 -11.24 19.01 -9.36
N LYS A 377 -10.14 19.35 -10.04
CA LYS A 377 -9.49 20.65 -9.89
C LYS A 377 -10.27 21.75 -10.61
N ALA A 378 -10.26 22.96 -10.04
CA ALA A 378 -10.83 24.19 -10.59
C ALA A 378 -9.90 25.37 -10.23
N GLY A 379 -8.88 25.62 -11.05
CA GLY A 379 -7.80 26.52 -10.65
C GLY A 379 -7.04 25.94 -9.45
N GLN A 380 -6.96 26.70 -8.36
CA GLN A 380 -6.34 26.26 -7.09
C GLN A 380 -7.29 25.46 -6.18
N ASP A 381 -8.59 25.49 -6.47
CA ASP A 381 -9.58 24.82 -5.63
C ASP A 381 -9.79 23.37 -6.08
N ILE A 382 -10.09 22.51 -5.12
CA ILE A 382 -10.71 21.21 -5.36
C ILE A 382 -12.22 21.41 -5.22
N VAL A 383 -12.96 20.96 -6.23
CA VAL A 383 -14.43 21.00 -6.24
C VAL A 383 -14.95 19.58 -6.12
N VAL A 384 -15.78 19.35 -5.12
CA VAL A 384 -16.42 18.07 -4.79
C VAL A 384 -17.92 18.16 -5.02
N THR A 385 -18.47 17.10 -5.59
CA THR A 385 -19.90 16.81 -5.70
C THR A 385 -20.11 15.30 -5.49
N ALA A 386 -21.33 14.80 -5.70
CA ALA A 386 -21.67 13.39 -5.52
C ALA A 386 -22.65 12.91 -6.61
N GLY A 387 -22.99 11.63 -6.60
CA GLY A 387 -24.09 11.08 -7.36
C GLY A 387 -25.43 11.75 -7.03
N ASN A 388 -26.23 12.03 -8.05
CA ASN A 388 -27.59 12.57 -7.97
C ASN A 388 -27.75 13.88 -7.16
N THR A 389 -26.76 14.78 -7.22
CA THR A 389 -26.84 16.11 -6.61
C THR A 389 -26.27 17.19 -7.53
N THR A 390 -26.80 18.41 -7.42
CA THR A 390 -26.24 19.61 -8.09
C THR A 390 -25.44 20.49 -7.14
N GLN A 391 -25.42 20.16 -5.85
CA GLN A 391 -24.64 20.88 -4.86
C GLN A 391 -23.15 20.60 -5.04
N ALA A 392 -22.34 21.56 -4.60
CA ALA A 392 -20.89 21.47 -4.64
C ALA A 392 -20.27 21.99 -3.35
N PHE A 393 -19.15 21.39 -3.00
CA PHE A 393 -18.22 21.83 -1.98
C PHE A 393 -16.90 22.20 -2.66
N SER A 394 -16.23 23.23 -2.17
CA SER A 394 -14.97 23.66 -2.72
C SER A 394 -14.02 24.06 -1.61
N TYR A 395 -12.76 23.64 -1.73
CA TYR A 395 -11.75 23.94 -0.74
C TYR A 395 -10.34 24.01 -1.32
N ARG A 396 -9.44 24.66 -0.58
CA ARG A 396 -7.99 24.65 -0.82
C ARG A 396 -7.23 24.91 0.50
N PRO A 397 -5.94 24.56 0.58
CA PRO A 397 -5.11 24.84 1.76
C PRO A 397 -5.00 26.34 2.11
N GLU A 398 -4.47 26.62 3.29
CA GLU A 398 -4.05 27.94 3.79
C GLU A 398 -5.19 28.95 4.07
N GLY A 399 -6.32 28.47 4.62
CA GLY A 399 -7.44 29.36 4.98
C GLY A 399 -7.71 29.52 6.47
N LYS A 400 -8.90 30.05 6.79
CA LYS A 400 -9.28 30.43 8.17
C LYS A 400 -9.86 29.29 9.02
N TYR A 401 -10.20 28.16 8.40
CA TYR A 401 -10.78 27.00 9.10
C TYR A 401 -9.68 26.03 9.46
N ILE A 402 -9.68 25.51 10.68
CA ILE A 402 -8.62 24.62 11.18
C ILE A 402 -9.23 23.28 11.52
N ASP A 403 -8.68 22.19 10.99
CA ASP A 403 -9.14 20.83 11.30
C ASP A 403 -8.54 20.26 12.59
N GLU A 404 -8.96 19.04 12.93
CA GLU A 404 -8.54 18.31 14.13
C GLU A 404 -7.03 17.99 14.15
N TYR A 405 -6.34 18.05 13.01
CA TYR A 405 -4.90 17.86 12.88
C TYR A 405 -4.12 19.18 12.84
N GLY A 406 -4.81 20.31 12.91
CA GLY A 406 -4.22 21.65 12.90
C GLY A 406 -3.92 22.20 11.51
N GLN A 407 -4.39 21.56 10.43
CA GLN A 407 -4.24 22.05 9.07
C GLN A 407 -5.30 23.11 8.78
N SER A 408 -4.94 24.10 7.96
CA SER A 408 -5.77 25.27 7.68
C SER A 408 -6.35 25.25 6.27
N TRP A 409 -7.63 25.58 6.12
CA TRP A 409 -8.38 25.41 4.88
C TRP A 409 -9.27 26.62 4.56
N HIS A 410 -9.30 26.99 3.28
CA HIS A 410 -10.40 27.77 2.71
C HIS A 410 -11.49 26.78 2.30
N ILE A 411 -12.74 27.06 2.65
CA ILE A 411 -13.89 26.22 2.31
C ILE A 411 -15.07 27.09 1.86
N LYS A 412 -15.87 26.55 0.93
CA LYS A 412 -17.08 27.18 0.39
C LYS A 412 -18.05 26.10 -0.10
N GLY A 413 -19.36 26.35 -0.02
CA GLY A 413 -20.40 25.43 -0.52
C GLY A 413 -20.88 24.45 0.55
N ASN A 414 -21.51 23.34 0.13
CA ASN A 414 -22.10 22.39 1.07
C ASN A 414 -21.06 21.43 1.65
N SER A 415 -20.63 21.66 2.89
CA SER A 415 -19.65 20.82 3.58
C SER A 415 -20.15 19.43 3.95
N GLU A 416 -21.47 19.18 3.92
CA GLU A 416 -22.06 17.85 4.18
C GLU A 416 -21.65 16.82 3.09
N LEU A 417 -21.28 17.28 1.89
CA LEU A 417 -20.80 16.40 0.81
C LEU A 417 -19.53 15.63 1.16
N VAL A 418 -18.76 16.12 2.12
CA VAL A 418 -17.58 15.45 2.68
C VAL A 418 -17.67 15.35 4.20
N ASP A 419 -18.91 15.35 4.72
CA ASP A 419 -19.27 15.11 6.12
C ASP A 419 -18.42 15.89 7.14
N LEU A 420 -18.32 17.22 6.95
CA LEU A 420 -17.64 18.11 7.90
C LEU A 420 -18.63 18.75 8.86
N ASP A 421 -18.38 18.59 10.16
CA ASP A 421 -18.98 19.43 11.20
C ASP A 421 -18.09 20.65 11.45
N ILE A 422 -18.66 21.85 11.33
CA ILE A 422 -17.92 23.11 11.41
C ILE A 422 -18.51 23.99 12.50
N GLN A 423 -17.74 24.20 13.56
CA GLN A 423 -18.13 25.06 14.68
C GLN A 423 -17.00 26.03 15.01
N ASN A 424 -17.29 27.33 15.10
CA ASN A 424 -16.29 28.36 15.44
C ASN A 424 -14.99 28.28 14.61
N LYS A 425 -15.12 28.04 13.30
CA LYS A 425 -14.00 27.83 12.35
C LYS A 425 -13.12 26.61 12.66
N ARG A 426 -13.59 25.67 13.48
CA ARG A 426 -12.97 24.36 13.70
C ARG A 426 -13.72 23.31 12.90
N ILE A 427 -12.97 22.47 12.19
CA ILE A 427 -13.51 21.35 11.41
C ILE A 427 -13.33 20.07 12.24
N ARG A 428 -14.38 19.26 12.30
CA ARG A 428 -14.33 17.86 12.73
C ARG A 428 -14.75 16.98 11.57
N TYR A 429 -14.03 15.87 11.38
CA TYR A 429 -14.33 14.91 10.33
C TYR A 429 -15.38 13.90 10.81
N GLY A 430 -16.38 13.61 9.96
CA GLY A 430 -17.31 12.51 10.12
C GLY A 430 -16.80 11.25 9.39
N LYS A 431 -17.61 10.69 8.50
CA LYS A 431 -17.37 9.44 7.75
C LYS A 431 -16.09 9.44 6.90
N TYR A 432 -15.49 10.59 6.64
CA TYR A 432 -14.30 10.72 5.81
C TYR A 432 -13.14 11.33 6.62
N PRO A 433 -12.39 10.51 7.38
CA PRO A 433 -11.31 11.01 8.22
C PRO A 433 -10.19 11.64 7.37
N ASP A 434 -9.74 12.83 7.78
CA ASP A 434 -8.71 13.64 7.11
C ASP A 434 -8.97 13.89 5.60
N VAL A 435 -10.25 13.98 5.21
CA VAL A 435 -10.65 14.02 3.79
C VAL A 435 -10.03 15.17 3.01
N LEU A 436 -9.86 16.34 3.63
CA LEU A 436 -9.33 17.51 2.94
C LEU A 436 -7.87 17.30 2.53
N ALA A 437 -7.02 16.79 3.43
CA ALA A 437 -5.62 16.51 3.12
C ALA A 437 -5.47 15.33 2.18
N ARG A 438 -6.20 14.24 2.44
CA ARG A 438 -6.11 12.98 1.70
C ARG A 438 -6.58 13.13 0.26
N LEU A 439 -7.73 13.80 0.03
CA LEU A 439 -8.21 14.07 -1.33
C LEU A 439 -7.37 15.15 -2.02
N TYR A 440 -6.85 16.14 -1.28
CA TYR A 440 -5.90 17.10 -1.85
C TYR A 440 -4.65 16.42 -2.39
N GLY A 441 -4.10 15.47 -1.63
CA GLY A 441 -3.05 14.56 -2.05
C GLY A 441 -3.36 13.94 -3.41
N ALA A 442 -4.47 13.21 -3.51
CA ALA A 442 -4.83 12.48 -4.73
C ALA A 442 -5.01 13.41 -5.94
N MET A 443 -5.60 14.60 -5.75
CA MET A 443 -5.81 15.59 -6.81
C MET A 443 -4.52 16.26 -7.32
N HIS A 444 -3.43 16.17 -6.56
CA HIS A 444 -2.10 16.73 -6.89
C HIS A 444 -1.01 15.67 -6.99
N SER A 445 -1.39 14.40 -6.98
CA SER A 445 -0.46 13.27 -6.91
C SER A 445 0.42 13.12 -8.14
N HIS A 446 -0.09 13.51 -9.31
CA HIS A 446 0.62 13.42 -10.58
C HIS A 446 0.03 14.41 -11.60
N GLU A 447 0.80 14.66 -12.66
CA GLU A 447 0.37 15.46 -13.80
C GLU A 447 -0.77 14.80 -14.57
N GLY A 448 -1.68 15.63 -15.09
CA GLY A 448 -2.81 15.18 -15.89
C GLY A 448 -4.09 15.94 -15.61
N ARG A 449 -5.09 15.70 -16.46
CA ARG A 449 -6.44 16.25 -16.35
C ARG A 449 -7.38 15.11 -15.99
N TYR A 450 -7.76 15.01 -14.72
CA TYR A 450 -8.59 13.90 -14.25
C TYR A 450 -9.64 14.33 -13.23
N VAL A 451 -10.64 13.47 -13.12
CA VAL A 451 -11.63 13.43 -12.05
C VAL A 451 -11.32 12.24 -11.16
N VAL A 452 -11.41 12.42 -9.85
CA VAL A 452 -11.36 11.33 -8.87
C VAL A 452 -12.79 11.00 -8.46
N VAL A 453 -13.15 9.72 -8.48
CA VAL A 453 -14.43 9.23 -7.96
C VAL A 453 -14.23 8.18 -6.88
N THR A 454 -15.17 8.09 -5.95
CA THR A 454 -15.28 6.99 -4.98
C THR A 454 -16.70 6.42 -5.02
N SER A 455 -16.86 5.17 -4.60
CA SER A 455 -18.16 4.50 -4.49
C SER A 455 -18.69 4.52 -3.05
N LYS A 456 -20.01 4.55 -2.90
CA LYS A 456 -20.66 4.35 -1.60
C LYS A 456 -20.34 2.94 -1.05
N PRO A 457 -20.41 2.71 0.27
CA PRO A 457 -20.29 1.36 0.83
C PRO A 457 -21.24 0.37 0.16
N GLY A 458 -20.79 -0.85 -0.10
CA GLY A 458 -21.54 -1.88 -0.82
C GLY A 458 -21.18 -2.01 -2.31
N TYR A 459 -20.54 -0.99 -2.89
CA TYR A 459 -20.29 -0.93 -4.33
C TYR A 459 -18.80 -0.85 -4.69
N GLU A 460 -18.46 -1.34 -5.86
CA GLU A 460 -17.11 -1.34 -6.44
C GLU A 460 -17.12 -0.76 -7.85
N LEU A 461 -16.08 0.01 -8.21
CA LEU A 461 -15.94 0.62 -9.53
C LEU A 461 -15.23 -0.33 -10.47
N VAL A 462 -15.79 -0.50 -11.67
CA VAL A 462 -15.23 -1.39 -12.69
C VAL A 462 -15.12 -0.71 -14.05
N SER A 463 -14.19 -1.24 -14.84
CA SER A 463 -14.06 -0.94 -16.27
C SER A 463 -13.99 -2.26 -17.06
N GLU A 464 -13.18 -2.33 -18.11
CA GLU A 464 -13.15 -3.43 -19.08
C GLU A 464 -12.89 -4.82 -18.48
N SER A 465 -11.95 -4.94 -17.53
CA SER A 465 -11.52 -6.23 -16.96
C SER A 465 -11.23 -6.20 -15.46
N SER A 466 -11.68 -5.17 -14.73
CA SER A 466 -11.38 -4.99 -13.31
C SER A 466 -11.69 -6.25 -12.50
N PRO A 467 -10.84 -6.63 -11.52
CA PRO A 467 -11.23 -7.60 -10.50
C PRO A 467 -12.51 -7.16 -9.80
N THR A 468 -13.27 -8.14 -9.31
CA THR A 468 -14.55 -7.87 -8.65
C THR A 468 -14.70 -8.74 -7.41
N HIS A 469 -15.07 -8.12 -6.30
CA HIS A 469 -15.10 -8.75 -4.97
C HIS A 469 -16.52 -8.99 -4.45
N ILE A 470 -17.43 -9.40 -5.33
CA ILE A 470 -18.85 -9.63 -5.04
C ILE A 470 -19.03 -10.61 -3.86
N GLY A 471 -19.82 -10.20 -2.87
CA GLY A 471 -20.06 -10.94 -1.63
C GLY A 471 -18.87 -11.02 -0.67
N GLY A 472 -17.78 -10.34 -1.02
CA GLY A 472 -16.59 -10.21 -0.19
C GLY A 472 -16.42 -8.78 0.31
N ALA A 473 -15.24 -8.22 0.10
CA ALA A 473 -14.93 -6.85 0.49
C ALA A 473 -13.96 -6.19 -0.49
N ALA A 474 -13.97 -4.86 -0.49
CA ALA A 474 -13.09 -4.02 -1.30
C ALA A 474 -12.74 -2.76 -0.51
N HIS A 475 -11.71 -2.06 -0.94
CA HIS A 475 -11.23 -0.83 -0.30
C HIS A 475 -10.85 0.21 -1.38
N GLY A 476 -10.06 1.21 -1.00
CA GLY A 476 -9.62 2.30 -1.90
C GLY A 476 -10.34 3.63 -1.71
N SER A 477 -11.47 3.68 -0.99
CA SER A 477 -12.25 4.93 -0.82
C SER A 477 -11.76 5.80 0.35
N LEU A 478 -12.38 6.98 0.49
CA LEU A 478 -12.16 7.90 1.62
C LEU A 478 -12.95 7.52 2.88
N HIS A 479 -13.92 6.60 2.75
CA HIS A 479 -14.82 6.25 3.84
C HIS A 479 -14.05 5.63 5.02
N GLU A 480 -14.48 5.90 6.24
CA GLU A 480 -13.81 5.47 7.48
C GLU A 480 -13.56 3.96 7.52
N LYS A 481 -14.50 3.15 7.02
CA LYS A 481 -14.37 1.69 6.89
C LYS A 481 -13.18 1.23 6.05
N ASP A 482 -12.73 2.03 5.10
CA ASP A 482 -11.54 1.74 4.30
C ASP A 482 -10.29 2.38 4.92
N SER A 483 -10.49 3.42 5.72
CA SER A 483 -9.45 4.38 6.10
C SER A 483 -8.94 4.21 7.52
N LEU A 484 -9.72 3.61 8.43
CA LEU A 484 -9.36 3.44 9.83
C LEU A 484 -8.77 2.05 10.06
N VAL A 485 -7.58 2.01 10.65
CA VAL A 485 -6.82 0.78 10.92
C VAL A 485 -6.32 0.75 12.36
N PRO A 486 -6.13 -0.43 12.96
CA PRO A 486 -5.58 -0.55 14.29
C PRO A 486 -4.06 -0.34 14.28
N LEU A 487 -3.55 0.20 15.39
CA LEU A 487 -2.14 0.35 15.70
C LEU A 487 -1.90 -0.19 17.13
N LEU A 488 -1.01 -1.16 17.24
CA LEU A 488 -0.58 -1.76 18.50
C LEU A 488 0.91 -1.44 18.70
N VAL A 489 1.26 -0.95 19.89
CA VAL A 489 2.62 -0.54 20.22
C VAL A 489 3.05 -1.18 21.54
N SER A 490 4.19 -1.87 21.57
CA SER A 490 4.77 -2.46 22.78
C SER A 490 6.28 -2.18 22.87
N GLY A 491 6.83 -2.14 24.07
CA GLY A 491 8.26 -1.92 24.32
C GLY A 491 8.70 -0.44 24.39
N THR A 492 7.77 0.52 24.30
CA THR A 492 7.97 1.97 24.47
C THR A 492 6.75 2.66 25.08
N ASP A 493 6.96 3.82 25.71
CA ASP A 493 5.90 4.69 26.27
C ASP A 493 5.57 5.90 25.40
N THR A 494 6.31 6.12 24.31
CA THR A 494 6.02 7.19 23.36
C THR A 494 4.97 6.76 22.34
N ARG A 495 4.40 7.73 21.62
CA ARG A 495 3.36 7.51 20.60
C ARG A 495 3.51 8.55 19.49
N PRO A 496 2.96 8.32 18.28
CA PRO A 496 2.96 9.33 17.23
C PRO A 496 2.17 10.57 17.68
N LYS A 497 2.50 11.72 17.07
CA LYS A 497 1.89 13.02 17.39
C LYS A 497 0.38 13.01 17.21
N THR A 498 -0.07 12.38 16.12
CA THR A 498 -1.48 12.11 15.85
C THR A 498 -1.62 10.67 15.33
N LEU A 499 -2.85 10.15 15.29
CA LEU A 499 -3.15 8.81 14.78
C LEU A 499 -3.38 8.86 13.27
N ARG A 500 -2.36 9.26 12.52
CA ARG A 500 -2.35 9.22 11.05
C ARG A 500 -1.09 8.53 10.56
N ILE A 501 -1.22 7.72 9.52
CA ILE A 501 -0.09 6.97 8.93
C ILE A 501 1.03 7.90 8.43
N VAL A 502 0.65 9.10 7.96
CA VAL A 502 1.58 10.15 7.51
C VAL A 502 2.50 10.66 8.62
N ASP A 503 2.06 10.57 9.89
CA ASP A 503 2.83 11.05 11.04
C ASP A 503 3.73 9.95 11.65
N LEU A 504 3.69 8.71 11.14
CA LEU A 504 4.47 7.60 11.69
C LEU A 504 5.97 7.73 11.40
N LYS A 505 6.37 8.23 10.23
CA LYS A 505 7.79 8.37 9.87
C LYS A 505 8.56 9.16 10.93
N ASP A 506 8.04 10.32 11.31
CA ASP A 506 8.70 11.20 12.29
C ASP A 506 8.84 10.52 13.65
N TRP A 507 7.82 9.80 14.08
CA TRP A 507 7.85 9.06 15.34
C TRP A 507 8.83 7.87 15.29
N LEU A 508 8.86 7.12 14.20
CA LEU A 508 9.83 6.04 14.00
C LEU A 508 11.26 6.56 14.00
N LEU A 509 11.53 7.68 13.33
CA LEU A 509 12.84 8.33 13.38
C LEU A 509 13.24 8.69 14.81
N GLN A 510 12.32 9.20 15.63
CA GLN A 510 12.57 9.49 17.04
C GLN A 510 12.87 8.23 17.87
N LEU A 511 12.15 7.13 17.65
CA LEU A 511 12.39 5.86 18.35
C LEU A 511 13.76 5.26 18.05
N THR A 512 14.32 5.54 16.87
CA THR A 512 15.65 5.06 16.50
C THR A 512 16.80 5.92 17.01
N LYS A 513 16.53 7.04 17.70
CA LYS A 513 17.55 7.99 18.16
C LYS A 513 18.51 7.43 19.19
#